data_AF-A0A924NL61-F1
#
_entry.id   AF-A0A924NL61-F1
#
_cell.length_a   1.000
_cell.length_b   1.000
_cell.length_c   1.000
_cell.angle_alpha   90.00
_cell.angle_beta   90.00
_cell.angle_gamma   90.00
#
_symmetry.space_group_name_H-M   'P 1'
#
loop_
_entity.id
_entity.type
_entity.pdbx_description
1 polymer ?
#
loop_
_entity_poly.entity_id
_entity_poly.type
_entity_poly.pdbx_seq_one_letter_code
_entity_poly.pdbx_strand_id
1 'polypeptide(L)'
;SSFRVSAAMLLNVASRPGDFFVHMRRLLLDNDEPRARQRSLVRKAISTYRTLLAGGVLERLSTPDADGRTVRLTVELQADFALDQPLSTFALATFELLDPDDPSYVLDVLSVLEATLDDPRQVLSAQRKKARGEAVQQMKADGIEYDERMELLEDVTYPQPLKELLEAAYELYLRGNTWVVDHELRPKAVARDLYERGMTYNEYVSFYGLGRSEGLVLRALADAYKALHRSVPDAFRNDELEDLTAYLGELVRQVDSSLLDEWAALTTGAGGVAPEPVPVITRNTRAFRVGVRNALWRRVSALALGRTDLLRELDPEVDWDAGRTAYLADHAVVQTGPDARGPQFLQVTEHPEHWEVLQVLDDPEGDRDWVLHATVDLSASDEAGEPVVRVTALAPVGPGWT
;
A
#
# COMPACT_ATOMS: atom_id res chain seq x y z
N SER A 1 -9.02 -28.11 -19.04
CA SER A 1 -9.24 -27.21 -17.88
C SER A 1 -9.73 -28.07 -16.73
N SER A 2 -9.08 -28.06 -15.56
CA SER A 2 -9.50 -28.88 -14.40
C SER A 2 -10.49 -28.09 -13.55
N PHE A 3 -11.63 -28.66 -13.20
CA PHE A 3 -12.62 -27.96 -12.39
C PHE A 3 -12.11 -27.80 -10.94
N ARG A 4 -12.20 -26.57 -10.40
CA ARG A 4 -11.77 -26.21 -9.03
C ARG A 4 -12.88 -25.45 -8.32
N VAL A 5 -13.09 -25.79 -7.05
CA VAL A 5 -14.02 -25.06 -6.16
C VAL A 5 -13.25 -23.98 -5.42
N SER A 6 -13.73 -22.75 -5.49
CA SER A 6 -13.18 -21.57 -4.79
C SER A 6 -14.27 -20.88 -3.95
N ALA A 7 -13.87 -19.99 -3.03
CA ALA A 7 -14.82 -19.15 -2.29
C ALA A 7 -15.63 -18.26 -3.23
N ALA A 8 -14.99 -17.56 -4.17
CA ALA A 8 -15.65 -16.78 -5.23
C ALA A 8 -16.74 -17.56 -5.96
N MET A 9 -16.54 -18.86 -6.27
CA MET A 9 -17.57 -19.67 -6.90
C MET A 9 -18.81 -19.80 -6.01
N LEU A 10 -18.63 -20.09 -4.72
CA LEU A 10 -19.75 -20.22 -3.78
C LEU A 10 -20.51 -18.90 -3.64
N LEU A 11 -19.79 -17.79 -3.55
CA LEU A 11 -20.40 -16.47 -3.36
C LEU A 11 -21.19 -16.06 -4.60
N ASN A 12 -20.63 -16.26 -5.80
CA ASN A 12 -21.35 -16.07 -7.06
C ASN A 12 -22.61 -16.94 -7.15
N VAL A 13 -22.59 -18.15 -6.61
CA VAL A 13 -23.78 -19.02 -6.54
C VAL A 13 -24.78 -18.51 -5.51
N ALA A 14 -24.33 -17.98 -4.38
CA ALA A 14 -25.19 -17.38 -3.36
C ALA A 14 -25.89 -16.10 -3.86
N SER A 15 -25.28 -15.34 -4.78
CA SER A 15 -25.90 -14.14 -5.37
C SER A 15 -26.98 -14.46 -6.42
N ARG A 16 -27.02 -15.68 -6.96
CA ARG A 16 -27.98 -16.08 -8.00
C ARG A 16 -29.39 -16.29 -7.43
N PRO A 17 -30.46 -15.99 -8.18
CA PRO A 17 -31.81 -16.39 -7.81
C PRO A 17 -31.94 -17.90 -7.63
N GLY A 18 -32.76 -18.33 -6.66
CA GLY A 18 -33.03 -19.73 -6.34
C GLY A 18 -32.13 -20.36 -5.27
N ASP A 19 -32.34 -21.64 -5.00
CA ASP A 19 -31.70 -22.34 -3.89
C ASP A 19 -30.20 -22.60 -4.11
N PHE A 20 -29.38 -22.11 -3.19
CA PHE A 20 -27.92 -22.23 -3.22
C PHE A 20 -27.45 -23.70 -3.29
N PHE A 21 -28.05 -24.58 -2.49
CA PHE A 21 -27.62 -25.99 -2.42
C PHE A 21 -27.97 -26.76 -3.68
N VAL A 22 -29.11 -26.43 -4.31
CA VAL A 22 -29.49 -26.98 -5.62
C VAL A 22 -28.47 -26.59 -6.70
N HIS A 23 -28.12 -25.30 -6.77
CA HIS A 23 -27.12 -24.80 -7.72
C HIS A 23 -25.75 -25.43 -7.50
N MET A 24 -25.27 -25.47 -6.25
CA MET A 24 -24.00 -26.09 -5.90
C MET A 24 -23.99 -27.59 -6.21
N ARG A 25 -25.07 -28.31 -5.89
CA ARG A 25 -25.18 -29.74 -6.18
C ARG A 25 -25.05 -30.01 -7.69
N ARG A 26 -25.68 -29.18 -8.52
CA ARG A 26 -25.60 -29.32 -9.99
C ARG A 26 -24.18 -29.07 -10.47
N LEU A 27 -23.55 -27.96 -10.10
CA LEU A 27 -22.15 -27.65 -10.47
C LEU A 27 -21.15 -28.74 -10.06
N LEU A 28 -21.33 -29.31 -8.86
CA LEU A 28 -20.37 -30.27 -8.30
C LEU A 28 -20.56 -31.71 -8.82
N LEU A 29 -21.75 -32.07 -9.29
CA LEU A 29 -22.09 -33.45 -9.70
C LEU A 29 -22.35 -33.60 -11.20
N ASP A 30 -22.68 -32.52 -11.89
CA ASP A 30 -23.00 -32.46 -13.33
C ASP A 30 -21.76 -31.96 -14.10
N ASN A 31 -20.65 -32.68 -13.93
CA ASN A 31 -19.37 -32.42 -14.58
C ASN A 31 -18.66 -33.74 -14.95
N ASP A 32 -17.73 -33.67 -15.90
CA ASP A 32 -17.00 -34.84 -16.43
C ASP A 32 -15.86 -35.34 -15.52
N GLU A 33 -15.74 -34.81 -14.30
CA GLU A 33 -14.70 -35.25 -13.36
C GLU A 33 -15.02 -36.65 -12.81
N PRO A 34 -14.01 -37.51 -12.56
CA PRO A 34 -14.21 -38.81 -11.94
C PRO A 34 -14.93 -38.72 -10.58
N ARG A 35 -15.71 -39.74 -10.22
CA ARG A 35 -16.48 -39.76 -8.96
C ARG A 35 -15.66 -39.49 -7.70
N ALA A 36 -14.40 -39.95 -7.67
CA ALA A 36 -13.49 -39.66 -6.56
C ALA A 36 -13.17 -38.15 -6.46
N ARG A 37 -12.96 -37.49 -7.60
CA ARG A 37 -12.70 -36.05 -7.70
C ARG A 37 -13.95 -35.24 -7.34
N GLN A 38 -15.13 -35.61 -7.86
CA GLN A 38 -16.40 -34.97 -7.48
C GLN A 38 -16.62 -34.98 -5.96
N ARG A 39 -16.36 -36.11 -5.29
CA ARG A 39 -16.44 -36.20 -3.82
C ARG A 39 -15.45 -35.26 -3.12
N SER A 40 -14.23 -35.13 -3.65
CA SER A 40 -13.25 -34.18 -3.12
C SER A 40 -13.72 -32.73 -3.27
N LEU A 41 -14.30 -32.38 -4.41
CA LEU A 41 -14.84 -31.04 -4.70
C LEU A 41 -16.03 -30.72 -3.78
N VAL A 42 -16.94 -31.68 -3.57
CA VAL A 42 -18.07 -31.55 -2.63
C VAL A 42 -17.58 -31.29 -1.21
N ARG A 43 -16.57 -32.04 -0.73
CA ARG A 43 -16.00 -31.81 0.61
C ARG A 43 -15.37 -30.43 0.73
N LYS A 44 -14.63 -29.98 -0.28
CA LYS A 44 -14.06 -28.62 -0.32
C LYS A 44 -15.17 -27.57 -0.28
N ALA A 45 -16.21 -27.72 -1.10
CA ALA A 45 -17.35 -26.81 -1.13
C ALA A 45 -18.08 -26.72 0.23
N ILE A 46 -18.33 -27.85 0.90
CA ILE A 46 -18.96 -27.86 2.23
C ILE A 46 -18.07 -27.16 3.26
N SER A 47 -16.76 -27.43 3.22
CA SER A 47 -15.79 -26.77 4.12
C SER A 47 -15.81 -25.26 3.92
N THR A 48 -15.67 -24.79 2.68
CA THR A 48 -15.71 -23.37 2.33
C THR A 48 -17.05 -22.72 2.69
N TYR A 49 -18.18 -23.40 2.45
CA TYR A 49 -19.51 -22.88 2.85
C TYR A 49 -19.61 -22.67 4.36
N ARG A 50 -19.15 -23.63 5.17
CA ARG A 50 -19.15 -23.51 6.64
C ARG A 50 -18.24 -22.38 7.13
N THR A 51 -17.10 -22.20 6.48
CA THR A 51 -16.20 -21.06 6.74
C THR A 51 -16.92 -19.74 6.49
N LEU A 52 -17.53 -19.59 5.30
CA LEU A 52 -18.21 -18.37 4.93
C LEU A 52 -19.40 -18.08 5.85
N LEU A 53 -20.11 -19.10 6.33
CA LEU A 53 -21.13 -18.94 7.38
C LEU A 53 -20.54 -18.51 8.73
N ALA A 54 -19.45 -19.14 9.15
CA ALA A 54 -18.82 -18.85 10.45
C ALA A 54 -18.21 -17.45 10.49
N GLY A 55 -17.60 -17.01 9.39
CA GLY A 55 -17.07 -15.66 9.23
C GLY A 55 -18.13 -14.60 8.90
N GLY A 56 -19.43 -14.94 9.01
CA GLY A 56 -20.51 -13.99 8.76
C GLY A 56 -20.56 -13.46 7.32
N VAL A 57 -19.86 -14.09 6.36
CA VAL A 57 -19.88 -13.67 4.94
C VAL A 57 -21.16 -14.16 4.25
N LEU A 58 -21.57 -15.38 4.59
CA LEU A 58 -22.86 -15.94 4.20
C LEU A 58 -23.78 -16.02 5.41
N GLU A 59 -25.06 -15.81 5.17
CA GLU A 59 -26.14 -16.02 6.11
C GLU A 59 -27.10 -17.05 5.54
N ARG A 60 -27.53 -17.99 6.39
CA ARG A 60 -28.58 -18.92 6.02
C ARG A 60 -29.93 -18.36 6.46
N LEU A 61 -30.83 -18.18 5.50
CA LEU A 61 -32.16 -17.65 5.75
C LEU A 61 -33.09 -18.77 6.25
N SER A 62 -33.94 -18.45 7.22
CA SER A 62 -34.97 -19.37 7.72
C SER A 62 -36.09 -19.60 6.70
N THR A 63 -36.34 -18.62 5.86
CA THR A 63 -37.30 -18.66 4.74
C THR A 63 -36.64 -18.05 3.50
N PRO A 64 -36.93 -18.56 2.29
CA PRO A 64 -36.38 -17.98 1.07
C PRO A 64 -36.70 -16.48 0.92
N ASP A 65 -35.76 -15.72 0.36
CA ASP A 65 -36.00 -14.30 0.01
C ASP A 65 -36.93 -14.16 -1.22
N ALA A 66 -37.15 -12.91 -1.66
CA ALA A 66 -37.99 -12.62 -2.83
C ALA A 66 -37.50 -13.27 -4.14
N ASP A 67 -36.20 -13.57 -4.24
CA ASP A 67 -35.58 -14.23 -5.39
C ASP A 67 -35.45 -15.76 -5.18
N GLY A 68 -36.00 -16.30 -4.08
CA GLY A 68 -35.97 -17.71 -3.74
C GLY A 68 -34.64 -18.20 -3.16
N ARG A 69 -33.77 -17.31 -2.68
CA ARG A 69 -32.48 -17.66 -2.08
C ARG A 69 -32.66 -18.16 -0.65
N THR A 70 -32.00 -19.25 -0.30
CA THR A 70 -31.96 -19.81 1.08
C THR A 70 -30.66 -19.49 1.82
N VAL A 71 -29.69 -18.94 1.09
CA VAL A 71 -28.42 -18.44 1.59
C VAL A 71 -28.18 -17.11 0.89
N ARG A 72 -27.83 -16.07 1.64
CA ARG A 72 -27.46 -14.76 1.10
C ARG A 72 -26.10 -14.32 1.62
N LEU A 73 -25.54 -13.27 1.04
CA LEU A 73 -24.37 -12.58 1.57
C LEU A 73 -24.84 -11.66 2.71
N THR A 74 -24.15 -11.70 3.85
CA THR A 74 -24.55 -10.94 5.06
C THR A 74 -24.01 -9.52 5.04
N VAL A 75 -22.83 -9.35 4.45
CA VAL A 75 -22.31 -8.04 4.09
C VAL A 75 -22.92 -7.70 2.74
N GLU A 76 -23.28 -6.45 2.52
CA GLU A 76 -23.32 -5.89 1.17
C GLU A 76 -21.88 -5.93 0.63
N LEU A 77 -21.40 -7.14 0.32
CA LEU A 77 -20.21 -7.35 -0.47
C LEU A 77 -20.50 -6.62 -1.77
N GLN A 78 -19.81 -5.50 -1.96
CA GLN A 78 -19.90 -4.70 -3.17
C GLN A 78 -19.80 -5.64 -4.38
N ALA A 79 -20.45 -5.26 -5.48
CA ALA A 79 -20.46 -6.05 -6.71
C ALA A 79 -19.05 -6.45 -7.19
N ASP A 80 -18.03 -5.69 -6.79
CA ASP A 80 -16.62 -5.85 -7.18
C ASP A 80 -15.72 -6.49 -6.09
N PHE A 81 -16.26 -6.95 -4.95
CA PHE A 81 -15.45 -7.53 -3.89
C PHE A 81 -14.84 -8.89 -4.29
N ALA A 82 -13.52 -8.94 -4.38
CA ALA A 82 -12.79 -10.09 -4.90
C ALA A 82 -12.50 -11.14 -3.80
N LEU A 83 -13.40 -12.12 -3.65
CA LEU A 83 -13.20 -13.33 -2.83
C LEU A 83 -12.57 -14.49 -3.62
N ASP A 84 -11.88 -14.17 -4.72
CA ASP A 84 -11.24 -15.14 -5.58
C ASP A 84 -9.89 -15.61 -5.04
N GLN A 85 -9.25 -14.84 -4.15
CA GLN A 85 -8.03 -15.25 -3.48
C GLN A 85 -8.28 -15.97 -2.14
N PRO A 86 -7.52 -17.05 -1.85
CA PRO A 86 -7.69 -17.84 -0.63
C PRO A 86 -7.54 -17.06 0.69
N LEU A 87 -6.70 -16.02 0.70
CA LEU A 87 -6.43 -15.19 1.87
C LEU A 87 -7.34 -13.95 1.98
N SER A 88 -8.23 -13.68 1.02
CA SER A 88 -9.15 -12.52 1.09
C SER A 88 -10.05 -12.57 2.35
N THR A 89 -10.47 -13.76 2.73
CA THR A 89 -11.28 -14.00 3.95
C THR A 89 -10.47 -13.85 5.24
N PHE A 90 -9.17 -14.15 5.19
CA PHE A 90 -8.26 -13.88 6.30
C PHE A 90 -8.03 -12.38 6.46
N ALA A 91 -7.79 -11.64 5.37
CA ALA A 91 -7.63 -10.19 5.40
C ALA A 91 -8.84 -9.50 6.04
N LEU A 92 -10.06 -9.89 5.62
CA LEU A 92 -11.30 -9.36 6.19
C LEU A 92 -11.37 -9.56 7.72
N ALA A 93 -11.12 -10.78 8.20
CA ALA A 93 -11.12 -11.08 9.62
C ALA A 93 -10.01 -10.33 10.38
N THR A 94 -8.91 -10.00 9.70
CA THR A 94 -7.78 -9.27 10.30
C THR A 94 -8.06 -7.78 10.39
N PHE A 95 -8.83 -7.19 9.46
CA PHE A 95 -9.23 -5.78 9.54
C PHE A 95 -10.05 -5.49 10.81
N GLU A 96 -10.82 -6.45 11.30
CA GLU A 96 -11.57 -6.33 12.57
C GLU A 96 -10.66 -6.26 13.81
N LEU A 97 -9.38 -6.62 13.67
CA LEU A 97 -8.39 -6.54 14.76
C LEU A 97 -7.66 -5.19 14.81
N LEU A 98 -7.80 -4.37 13.77
CA LEU A 98 -7.15 -3.06 13.68
C LEU A 98 -8.01 -2.00 14.37
N ASP A 99 -7.35 -1.06 15.06
CA ASP A 99 -8.00 0.10 15.66
C ASP A 99 -8.13 1.22 14.62
N PRO A 100 -9.35 1.63 14.22
CA PRO A 100 -9.56 2.70 13.25
C PRO A 100 -9.07 4.07 13.70
N ASP A 101 -8.92 4.27 15.02
CA ASP A 101 -8.43 5.52 15.60
C ASP A 101 -6.89 5.55 15.69
N ASP A 102 -6.21 4.44 15.39
CA ASP A 102 -4.75 4.39 15.36
C ASP A 102 -4.20 5.15 14.13
N PRO A 103 -3.23 6.06 14.32
CA PRO A 103 -2.60 6.81 13.23
C PRO A 103 -1.96 5.94 12.13
N SER A 104 -1.57 4.69 12.43
CA SER A 104 -1.06 3.74 11.42
C SER A 104 -2.14 2.91 10.73
N TYR A 105 -3.42 3.06 11.09
CA TYR A 105 -4.54 2.25 10.58
C TYR A 105 -4.51 2.04 9.06
N VAL A 106 -4.33 3.13 8.30
CA VAL A 106 -4.30 3.10 6.83
C VAL A 106 -3.16 2.24 6.29
N LEU A 107 -1.96 2.36 6.89
CA LEU A 107 -0.78 1.59 6.50
C LEU A 107 -0.87 0.14 6.99
N ASP A 108 -1.59 -0.09 8.07
CA ASP A 108 -1.84 -1.41 8.64
C ASP A 108 -2.83 -2.20 7.78
N VAL A 109 -3.90 -1.57 7.29
CA VAL A 109 -4.78 -2.14 6.27
C VAL A 109 -3.99 -2.53 5.01
N LEU A 110 -3.11 -1.64 4.53
CA LEU A 110 -2.23 -1.95 3.40
C LEU A 110 -1.29 -3.13 3.72
N SER A 111 -0.75 -3.20 4.93
CA SER A 111 0.17 -4.27 5.36
C SER A 111 -0.51 -5.64 5.42
N VAL A 112 -1.75 -5.69 5.92
CA VAL A 112 -2.59 -6.89 5.89
C VAL A 112 -2.76 -7.36 4.45
N LEU A 113 -3.08 -6.46 3.52
CA LEU A 113 -3.24 -6.80 2.10
C LEU A 113 -1.93 -7.27 1.47
N GLU A 114 -0.84 -6.52 1.62
CA GLU A 114 0.48 -6.91 1.09
C GLU A 114 0.92 -8.29 1.60
N ALA A 115 0.58 -8.64 2.85
CA ALA A 115 0.88 -9.96 3.41
C ALA A 115 0.16 -11.11 2.68
N THR A 116 -0.98 -10.84 2.05
CA THR A 116 -1.76 -11.82 1.28
C THR A 116 -1.31 -11.97 -0.19
N LEU A 117 -0.53 -11.01 -0.70
CA LEU A 117 -0.10 -10.97 -2.09
C LEU A 117 1.16 -11.83 -2.34
N ASP A 118 1.44 -12.11 -3.61
CA ASP A 118 2.65 -12.80 -4.04
C ASP A 118 3.92 -11.99 -3.75
N ASP A 119 5.04 -12.68 -3.50
CA ASP A 119 6.31 -12.01 -3.22
C ASP A 119 7.01 -11.52 -4.48
N PRO A 120 7.30 -10.21 -4.61
CA PRO A 120 8.22 -9.70 -5.61
C PRO A 120 9.66 -9.99 -5.16
N ARG A 121 10.11 -11.24 -5.29
CA ARG A 121 11.37 -11.75 -4.72
C ARG A 121 12.60 -10.87 -5.01
N GLN A 122 12.72 -10.31 -6.21
CA GLN A 122 13.83 -9.40 -6.55
C GLN A 122 13.78 -8.10 -5.71
N VAL A 123 12.59 -7.53 -5.50
CA VAL A 123 12.39 -6.33 -4.69
C VAL A 123 12.73 -6.61 -3.23
N LEU A 124 12.16 -7.67 -2.65
CA LEU A 124 12.43 -8.07 -1.27
C LEU A 124 13.92 -8.40 -1.03
N SER A 125 14.57 -9.03 -2.01
CA SER A 125 16.02 -9.30 -1.97
C SER A 125 16.83 -8.00 -1.97
N ALA A 126 16.45 -7.01 -2.78
CA ALA A 126 17.09 -5.71 -2.82
C ALA A 126 16.90 -4.93 -1.52
N GLN A 127 15.70 -4.94 -0.95
CA GLN A 127 15.40 -4.37 0.37
C GLN A 127 16.27 -4.99 1.46
N ARG A 128 16.28 -6.32 1.55
CA ARG A 128 17.13 -7.04 2.52
C ARG A 128 18.61 -6.73 2.32
N LYS A 129 19.09 -6.67 1.07
CA LYS A 129 20.49 -6.33 0.78
C LYS A 129 20.84 -4.91 1.27
N LYS A 130 19.95 -3.94 1.06
CA LYS A 130 20.11 -2.57 1.54
C LYS A 130 20.14 -2.53 3.06
N ALA A 131 19.15 -3.13 3.73
CA ALA A 131 19.06 -3.20 5.19
C ALA A 131 20.28 -3.87 5.83
N ARG A 132 20.75 -5.00 5.27
CA ARG A 132 22.00 -5.64 5.71
C ARG A 132 23.22 -4.75 5.52
N GLY A 133 23.27 -4.01 4.40
CA GLY A 133 24.34 -3.06 4.14
C GLY A 133 24.39 -1.93 5.18
N GLU A 134 23.23 -1.34 5.50
CA GLU A 134 23.09 -0.30 6.52
C GLU A 134 23.43 -0.83 7.91
N ALA A 135 22.91 -2.00 8.29
CA ALA A 135 23.21 -2.68 9.54
C ALA A 135 24.71 -2.96 9.71
N VAL A 136 25.40 -3.46 8.67
CA VAL A 136 26.86 -3.67 8.72
C VAL A 136 27.60 -2.36 8.99
N GLN A 137 27.19 -1.25 8.39
CA GLN A 137 27.88 0.03 8.61
C GLN A 137 27.63 0.56 10.01
N GLN A 138 26.40 0.45 10.51
CA GLN A 138 26.06 0.84 11.87
C GLN A 138 26.83 -0.01 12.90
N MET A 139 26.80 -1.34 12.77
CA MET A 139 27.53 -2.24 13.65
C MET A 139 29.04 -1.99 13.64
N LYS A 140 29.62 -1.56 12.51
CA LYS A 140 31.02 -1.14 12.45
C LYS A 140 31.27 0.17 13.19
N ALA A 141 30.37 1.14 13.07
CA ALA A 141 30.44 2.40 13.81
C ALA A 141 30.32 2.17 15.33
N ASP A 142 29.50 1.21 15.72
CA ASP A 142 29.30 0.79 17.12
C ASP A 142 30.45 -0.08 17.66
N GLY A 143 31.42 -0.46 16.81
CA GLY A 143 32.59 -1.24 17.20
C GLY A 143 32.33 -2.74 17.42
N ILE A 144 31.25 -3.29 16.86
CA ILE A 144 30.88 -4.71 17.01
C ILE A 144 31.85 -5.61 16.23
N GLU A 145 32.32 -6.66 16.89
CA GLU A 145 33.26 -7.63 16.33
C GLU A 145 32.70 -8.40 15.14
N TYR A 146 33.57 -8.89 14.26
CA TYR A 146 33.15 -9.50 13.00
C TYR A 146 32.20 -10.69 13.18
N ASP A 147 32.52 -11.62 14.09
CA ASP A 147 31.72 -12.83 14.28
C ASP A 147 30.33 -12.50 14.82
N GLU A 148 30.24 -11.62 15.83
CA GLU A 148 28.98 -11.11 16.38
C GLU A 148 28.16 -10.38 15.31
N ARG A 149 28.79 -9.60 14.42
CA ARG A 149 28.09 -8.99 13.28
C ARG A 149 27.50 -10.04 12.33
N MET A 150 28.18 -11.16 12.10
CA MET A 150 27.65 -12.19 11.20
C MET A 150 26.41 -12.84 11.79
N GLU A 151 26.39 -13.10 13.10
CA GLU A 151 25.23 -13.61 13.83
C GLU A 151 24.05 -12.62 13.77
N LEU A 152 24.27 -11.35 14.15
CA LEU A 152 23.22 -10.32 14.13
C LEU A 152 22.64 -10.08 12.74
N LEU A 153 23.43 -10.28 11.68
CA LEU A 153 22.96 -10.11 10.30
C LEU A 153 22.04 -11.24 9.83
N GLU A 154 22.02 -12.42 10.47
CA GLU A 154 21.10 -13.50 10.10
C GLU A 154 19.64 -13.07 10.30
N ASP A 155 19.38 -12.24 11.32
CA ASP A 155 18.06 -11.73 11.65
C ASP A 155 17.64 -10.52 10.79
N VAL A 156 18.58 -9.88 10.08
CA VAL A 156 18.28 -8.73 9.23
C VAL A 156 17.61 -9.18 7.93
N THR A 157 16.32 -8.89 7.84
CA THR A 157 15.43 -9.19 6.71
C THR A 157 14.93 -7.91 6.00
N TYR A 158 13.99 -8.05 5.06
CA TYR A 158 13.21 -6.96 4.49
C TYR A 158 12.10 -6.51 5.46
N PRO A 159 11.49 -5.33 5.30
CA PRO A 159 10.43 -4.86 6.21
C PRO A 159 9.21 -5.80 6.23
N GLN A 160 8.77 -6.19 7.44
CA GLN A 160 7.64 -7.09 7.68
C GLN A 160 6.67 -6.44 8.69
N PRO A 161 5.95 -5.37 8.31
CA PRO A 161 5.00 -4.70 9.19
C PRO A 161 3.94 -5.68 9.71
N LEU A 162 3.51 -5.48 10.96
CA LEU A 162 2.51 -6.30 11.65
C LEU A 162 2.83 -7.81 11.72
N LYS A 163 4.07 -8.24 11.50
CA LYS A 163 4.44 -9.67 11.42
C LYS A 163 3.87 -10.50 12.56
N GLU A 164 4.10 -10.07 13.80
CA GLU A 164 3.66 -10.80 15.00
C GLU A 164 2.13 -10.90 15.08
N LEU A 165 1.42 -9.81 14.83
CA LEU A 165 -0.05 -9.77 14.79
C LEU A 165 -0.59 -10.68 13.67
N LEU A 166 -0.01 -10.57 12.48
CA LEU A 166 -0.42 -11.32 11.29
C LEU A 166 -0.18 -12.82 11.44
N GLU A 167 0.97 -13.22 11.97
CA GLU A 167 1.28 -14.62 12.26
C GLU A 167 0.32 -15.19 13.31
N ALA A 168 0.08 -14.47 14.41
CA ALA A 168 -0.86 -14.90 15.45
C ALA A 168 -2.31 -14.98 14.94
N ALA A 169 -2.76 -13.98 14.17
CA ALA A 169 -4.09 -13.97 13.57
C ALA A 169 -4.24 -15.13 12.58
N TYR A 170 -3.21 -15.42 11.79
CA TYR A 170 -3.22 -16.50 10.81
C TYR A 170 -3.27 -17.87 11.46
N GLU A 171 -2.49 -18.10 12.52
CA GLU A 171 -2.55 -19.34 13.31
C GLU A 171 -3.94 -19.57 13.91
N LEU A 172 -4.56 -18.53 14.47
CA LEU A 172 -5.93 -18.60 14.99
C LEU A 172 -6.93 -18.89 13.86
N TYR A 173 -6.78 -18.22 12.73
CA TYR A 173 -7.63 -18.38 11.56
C TYR A 173 -7.56 -19.82 11.01
N LEU A 174 -6.39 -20.44 10.97
CA LEU A 174 -6.20 -21.82 10.51
C LEU A 174 -6.95 -22.86 11.35
N ARG A 175 -7.19 -22.60 12.64
CA ARG A 175 -7.96 -23.51 13.51
C ARG A 175 -9.41 -23.68 13.03
N GLY A 176 -9.99 -22.61 12.47
CA GLY A 176 -11.34 -22.63 11.87
C GLY A 176 -11.34 -22.95 10.37
N ASN A 177 -10.23 -22.71 9.67
CA ASN A 177 -10.17 -22.61 8.21
C ASN A 177 -9.05 -23.47 7.60
N THR A 178 -9.10 -24.78 7.86
CA THR A 178 -8.08 -25.77 7.43
C THR A 178 -7.87 -25.88 5.91
N TRP A 179 -8.69 -25.22 5.11
CA TRP A 179 -8.58 -25.21 3.65
C TRP A 179 -7.60 -24.15 3.13
N VAL A 180 -7.15 -23.23 3.99
CA VAL A 180 -6.16 -22.17 3.72
C VAL A 180 -4.73 -22.63 4.01
N VAL A 181 -4.55 -23.81 4.62
CA VAL A 181 -3.23 -24.38 4.99
C VAL A 181 -2.24 -24.44 3.82
N ASP A 182 -2.71 -24.58 2.59
CA ASP A 182 -1.84 -24.58 1.39
C ASP A 182 -1.36 -23.17 0.96
N HIS A 183 -1.80 -22.10 1.63
CA HIS A 183 -1.52 -20.70 1.30
C HIS A 183 -0.83 -20.02 2.47
N GLU A 184 0.49 -19.88 2.35
CA GLU A 184 1.33 -19.24 3.35
C GLU A 184 1.09 -17.71 3.36
N LEU A 185 0.91 -17.15 4.56
CA LEU A 185 0.91 -15.70 4.75
C LEU A 185 2.35 -15.18 4.71
N ARG A 186 2.57 -14.05 4.05
CA ARG A 186 3.93 -13.53 3.83
C ARG A 186 4.01 -12.04 4.12
N PRO A 187 4.12 -11.63 5.40
CA PRO A 187 4.28 -10.23 5.79
C PRO A 187 5.45 -9.58 5.05
N LYS A 188 5.16 -8.47 4.36
CA LYS A 188 6.10 -7.69 3.55
C LYS A 188 5.58 -6.27 3.35
N ALA A 189 6.46 -5.35 3.00
CA ALA A 189 6.10 -4.00 2.57
C ALA A 189 6.83 -3.61 1.28
N VAL A 190 6.08 -3.25 0.25
CA VAL A 190 6.59 -2.67 -1.00
C VAL A 190 5.87 -1.37 -1.30
N ALA A 191 4.54 -1.41 -1.38
CA ALA A 191 3.73 -0.20 -1.51
C ALA A 191 3.81 0.63 -0.22
N ARG A 192 3.76 -0.01 0.96
CA ARG A 192 3.93 0.68 2.24
C ARG A 192 5.30 1.32 2.35
N ASP A 193 6.37 0.59 2.01
CA ASP A 193 7.76 1.10 2.09
C ASP A 193 7.99 2.29 1.13
N LEU A 194 7.47 2.23 -0.11
CA LEU A 194 7.48 3.37 -1.04
C LEU A 194 6.75 4.58 -0.44
N TYR A 195 5.54 4.35 0.09
CA TYR A 195 4.72 5.40 0.66
C TYR A 195 5.37 6.03 1.89
N GLU A 196 5.78 5.24 2.89
CA GLU A 196 6.41 5.69 4.13
C GLU A 196 7.67 6.55 3.86
N ARG A 197 8.46 6.18 2.86
CA ARG A 197 9.65 6.95 2.44
C ARG A 197 9.35 8.24 1.69
N GLY A 198 8.11 8.42 1.23
CA GLY A 198 7.71 9.57 0.39
C GLY A 198 8.48 9.62 -0.93
N MET A 199 8.93 8.47 -1.44
CA MET A 199 9.70 8.37 -2.69
C MET A 199 8.77 8.32 -3.89
N THR A 200 9.22 8.87 -5.01
CA THR A 200 8.60 8.60 -6.32
C THR A 200 8.97 7.20 -6.80
N TYR A 201 8.30 6.70 -7.84
CA TYR A 201 8.61 5.38 -8.40
C TYR A 201 10.07 5.27 -8.86
N ASN A 202 10.56 6.27 -9.58
CA ASN A 202 11.93 6.30 -10.11
C ASN A 202 12.98 6.36 -8.98
N GLU A 203 12.68 7.13 -7.93
CA GLU A 203 13.53 7.21 -6.75
C GLU A 203 13.58 5.89 -6.01
N TYR A 204 12.45 5.20 -5.84
CA TYR A 204 12.38 3.89 -5.20
C TYR A 204 13.18 2.83 -5.98
N VAL A 205 13.05 2.85 -7.31
CA VAL A 205 13.83 1.99 -8.22
C VAL A 205 15.32 2.26 -8.08
N SER A 206 15.73 3.54 -8.10
CA SER A 206 17.13 3.95 -7.94
C SER A 206 17.68 3.58 -6.57
N PHE A 207 16.92 3.86 -5.51
CA PHE A 207 17.30 3.65 -4.11
C PHE A 207 17.67 2.19 -3.79
N TYR A 208 16.91 1.24 -4.37
CA TYR A 208 17.14 -0.19 -4.25
C TYR A 208 17.95 -0.80 -5.40
N GLY A 209 18.31 -0.03 -6.43
CA GLY A 209 19.06 -0.51 -7.59
C GLY A 209 18.27 -1.51 -8.45
N LEU A 210 16.98 -1.24 -8.67
CA LEU A 210 16.00 -2.13 -9.30
C LEU A 210 15.80 -1.90 -10.80
N GLY A 211 16.68 -1.17 -11.50
CA GLY A 211 16.48 -0.82 -12.92
C GLY A 211 16.26 -2.01 -13.88
N ARG A 212 16.71 -3.22 -13.53
CA ARG A 212 16.44 -4.46 -14.30
C ARG A 212 15.18 -5.22 -13.86
N SER A 213 14.43 -4.65 -12.92
CA SER A 213 13.29 -5.27 -12.24
C SER A 213 12.15 -4.26 -12.01
N GLU A 214 12.16 -3.15 -12.74
CA GLU A 214 11.13 -2.11 -12.72
C GLU A 214 9.72 -2.68 -12.89
N GLY A 215 9.51 -3.52 -13.91
CA GLY A 215 8.21 -4.17 -14.13
C GLY A 215 7.73 -5.06 -12.97
N LEU A 216 8.63 -5.53 -12.08
CA LEU A 216 8.25 -6.25 -10.86
C LEU A 216 7.82 -5.30 -9.75
N VAL A 217 8.43 -4.12 -9.66
CA VAL A 217 7.98 -3.04 -8.77
C VAL A 217 6.59 -2.59 -9.19
N LEU A 218 6.40 -2.25 -10.47
CA LEU A 218 5.11 -1.83 -10.99
C LEU A 218 4.03 -2.89 -10.76
N ARG A 219 4.34 -4.18 -10.98
CA ARG A 219 3.41 -5.27 -10.68
C ARG A 219 3.01 -5.31 -9.21
N ALA A 220 3.97 -5.23 -8.29
CA ALA A 220 3.68 -5.24 -6.86
C ALA A 220 2.78 -4.05 -6.45
N LEU A 221 3.06 -2.85 -6.97
CA LEU A 221 2.24 -1.66 -6.72
C LEU A 221 0.84 -1.78 -7.33
N ALA A 222 0.73 -2.32 -8.54
CA ALA A 222 -0.55 -2.55 -9.21
C ALA A 222 -1.40 -3.61 -8.49
N ASP A 223 -0.78 -4.65 -7.95
CA ASP A 223 -1.46 -5.68 -7.18
C ASP A 223 -1.92 -5.14 -5.82
N ALA A 224 -1.10 -4.32 -5.14
CA ALA A 224 -1.50 -3.62 -3.92
C ALA A 224 -2.67 -2.65 -4.16
N TYR A 225 -2.63 -1.85 -5.24
CA TYR A 225 -3.74 -0.97 -5.64
C TYR A 225 -5.03 -1.77 -5.89
N LYS A 226 -4.96 -2.85 -6.69
CA LYS A 226 -6.12 -3.70 -6.95
C LYS A 226 -6.66 -4.33 -5.67
N ALA A 227 -5.79 -4.76 -4.76
CA ALA A 227 -6.18 -5.33 -3.48
C ALA A 227 -6.92 -4.29 -2.62
N LEU A 228 -6.40 -3.07 -2.48
CA LEU A 228 -7.08 -1.97 -1.78
C LEU A 228 -8.45 -1.64 -2.41
N HIS A 229 -8.49 -1.55 -3.74
CA HIS A 229 -9.71 -1.18 -4.44
C HIS A 229 -10.79 -2.26 -4.36
N ARG A 230 -10.42 -3.56 -4.40
CA ARG A 230 -11.38 -4.67 -4.49
C ARG A 230 -11.59 -5.47 -3.22
N SER A 231 -10.72 -5.37 -2.23
CA SER A 231 -10.70 -6.29 -1.08
C SER A 231 -10.95 -5.61 0.27
N VAL A 232 -11.10 -4.28 0.29
CA VAL A 232 -11.47 -3.53 1.49
C VAL A 232 -12.96 -3.17 1.43
N PRO A 233 -13.80 -3.67 2.35
CA PRO A 233 -15.20 -3.25 2.45
C PRO A 233 -15.35 -1.81 2.94
N ASP A 234 -16.47 -1.16 2.62
CA ASP A 234 -16.74 0.24 2.99
C ASP A 234 -16.69 0.51 4.50
N ALA A 235 -17.05 -0.48 5.32
CA ALA A 235 -16.97 -0.37 6.78
C ALA A 235 -15.54 -0.16 7.31
N PHE A 236 -14.52 -0.51 6.53
CA PHE A 236 -13.10 -0.33 6.85
C PHE A 236 -12.46 0.78 6.00
N ARG A 237 -13.24 1.52 5.20
CA ARG A 237 -12.76 2.66 4.43
C ARG A 237 -12.95 3.94 5.25
N ASN A 238 -11.89 4.74 5.29
CA ASN A 238 -11.93 6.13 5.71
C ASN A 238 -11.35 7.02 4.59
N ASP A 239 -11.46 8.33 4.76
CA ASP A 239 -11.01 9.29 3.74
C ASP A 239 -9.50 9.16 3.43
N GLU A 240 -8.69 8.82 4.42
CA GLU A 240 -7.25 8.65 4.25
C GLU A 240 -6.87 7.37 3.48
N LEU A 241 -7.60 6.27 3.71
CA LEU A 241 -7.41 5.04 2.94
C LEU A 241 -7.84 5.23 1.49
N GLU A 242 -8.90 5.99 1.25
CA GLU A 242 -9.32 6.38 -0.08
C GLU A 242 -8.30 7.31 -0.76
N ASP A 243 -7.70 8.27 -0.03
CA ASP A 243 -6.58 9.09 -0.49
C ASP A 243 -5.41 8.22 -0.95
N LEU A 244 -4.99 7.25 -0.12
CA LEU A 244 -3.92 6.30 -0.45
C LEU A 244 -4.27 5.44 -1.67
N THR A 245 -5.52 4.96 -1.75
CA THR A 245 -5.99 4.15 -2.87
C THR A 245 -5.97 4.95 -4.17
N ALA A 246 -6.44 6.20 -4.14
CA ALA A 246 -6.42 7.10 -5.29
C ALA A 246 -4.98 7.43 -5.74
N TYR A 247 -4.09 7.68 -4.77
CA TYR A 247 -2.67 7.93 -5.03
C TYR A 247 -1.98 6.73 -5.69
N LEU A 248 -2.14 5.52 -5.16
CA LEU A 248 -1.53 4.32 -5.74
C LEU A 248 -2.08 4.03 -7.15
N GLY A 249 -3.38 4.24 -7.36
CA GLY A 249 -3.99 4.10 -8.69
C GLY A 249 -3.43 5.09 -9.70
N GLU A 250 -3.26 6.35 -9.28
CA GLU A 250 -2.64 7.40 -10.10
C GLU A 250 -1.19 7.05 -10.44
N LEU A 251 -0.38 6.69 -9.44
CA LEU A 251 1.02 6.30 -9.61
C LEU A 251 1.16 5.16 -10.61
N VAL A 252 0.39 4.08 -10.45
CA VAL A 252 0.44 2.92 -11.36
C VAL A 252 0.09 3.33 -12.78
N ARG A 253 -0.93 4.18 -12.97
CA ARG A 253 -1.35 4.62 -14.30
C ARG A 253 -0.31 5.52 -14.98
N GLN A 254 0.36 6.40 -14.23
CA GLN A 254 1.43 7.24 -14.76
C GLN A 254 2.62 6.41 -15.24
N VAL A 255 3.08 5.48 -14.41
CA VAL A 255 4.25 4.63 -14.72
C VAL A 255 3.94 3.65 -15.87
N ASP A 256 2.73 3.08 -15.91
CA ASP A 256 2.33 2.19 -17.01
C ASP A 256 2.30 2.94 -18.35
N SER A 257 1.77 4.18 -18.37
CA SER A 257 1.79 5.05 -19.55
C SER A 257 3.22 5.36 -20.01
N SER A 258 4.10 5.75 -19.09
CA SER A 258 5.49 6.11 -19.44
C SER A 258 6.28 4.91 -19.96
N LEU A 259 6.11 3.72 -19.37
CA LEU A 259 6.75 2.50 -19.84
C LEU A 259 6.24 2.06 -21.23
N LEU A 260 4.94 2.26 -21.51
CA LEU A 260 4.38 2.00 -22.83
C LEU A 260 4.95 2.94 -23.89
N ASP A 261 5.10 4.23 -23.56
CA ASP A 261 5.71 5.22 -24.45
C ASP A 261 7.18 4.92 -24.73
N GLU A 262 7.97 4.57 -23.70
CA GLU A 262 9.37 4.16 -23.85
C GLU A 262 9.51 2.90 -24.71
N TRP A 263 8.64 1.91 -24.50
CA TRP A 263 8.65 0.69 -25.30
C TRP A 263 8.27 0.94 -26.76
N ALA A 264 7.27 1.80 -26.99
CA ALA A 264 6.88 2.23 -28.34
C ALA A 264 8.03 2.95 -29.06
N ALA A 265 8.78 3.80 -28.36
CA ALA A 265 9.95 4.49 -28.89
C ALA A 265 11.08 3.51 -29.27
N LEU A 266 11.31 2.47 -28.45
CA LEU A 266 12.32 1.44 -28.72
C LEU A 266 11.95 0.51 -29.88
N THR A 267 10.65 0.26 -30.11
CA THR A 267 10.19 -0.69 -31.14
C THR A 267 9.94 -0.05 -32.50
N THR A 268 9.57 1.22 -32.57
CA THR A 268 9.21 1.86 -33.85
C THR A 268 10.34 2.66 -34.51
N GLY A 269 11.48 2.86 -33.84
CA GLY A 269 12.44 3.89 -34.27
C GLY A 269 11.80 5.28 -34.19
N ALA A 270 12.56 6.36 -34.36
CA ALA A 270 12.12 7.74 -34.08
C ALA A 270 10.96 8.31 -34.95
N GLY A 271 10.09 7.48 -35.53
CA GLY A 271 8.84 7.89 -36.12
C GLY A 271 7.87 6.72 -36.22
N GLY A 272 6.80 6.73 -35.41
CA GLY A 272 5.72 5.78 -35.67
C GLY A 272 4.57 5.63 -34.68
N VAL A 273 4.51 6.31 -33.54
CA VAL A 273 3.29 6.50 -32.75
C VAL A 273 3.42 7.86 -32.07
N ALA A 274 2.43 8.75 -32.18
CA ALA A 274 2.43 9.96 -31.35
C ALA A 274 2.31 9.48 -29.89
N PRO A 275 3.19 9.93 -28.97
CA PRO A 275 3.09 9.51 -27.56
C PRO A 275 1.67 9.74 -27.07
N GLU A 276 1.14 8.79 -26.29
CA GLU A 276 -0.14 9.07 -25.64
C GLU A 276 0.04 10.33 -24.78
N PRO A 277 -0.94 11.24 -24.73
CA PRO A 277 -0.81 12.41 -23.87
C PRO A 277 -0.54 11.94 -22.44
N VAL A 278 0.59 12.35 -21.87
CA VAL A 278 0.93 12.05 -20.47
C VAL A 278 -0.30 12.40 -19.63
N PRO A 279 -0.83 11.45 -18.86
CA PRO A 279 -2.06 11.72 -18.15
C PRO A 279 -1.82 12.86 -17.16
N VAL A 280 -2.64 13.90 -17.25
CA VAL A 280 -2.54 15.11 -16.42
C VAL A 280 -2.80 14.75 -14.96
N ILE A 281 -1.74 14.69 -14.14
CA ILE A 281 -1.82 14.26 -12.73
C ILE A 281 -2.63 15.23 -11.89
N THR A 282 -2.58 16.53 -12.22
CA THR A 282 -3.27 17.58 -11.47
C THR A 282 -4.80 17.48 -11.56
N ARG A 283 -5.33 16.75 -12.56
CA ARG A 283 -6.77 16.48 -12.69
C ARG A 283 -7.31 15.62 -11.55
N ASN A 284 -6.49 14.70 -11.03
CA ASN A 284 -6.83 13.92 -9.86
C ASN A 284 -6.32 14.63 -8.61
N THR A 285 -7.00 15.72 -8.22
CA THR A 285 -6.58 16.60 -7.13
C THR A 285 -6.33 15.85 -5.82
N ARG A 286 -7.11 14.78 -5.56
CA ARG A 286 -6.96 13.91 -4.39
C ARG A 286 -5.60 13.19 -4.39
N ALA A 287 -5.30 12.45 -5.46
CA ALA A 287 -4.01 11.77 -5.61
C ALA A 287 -2.84 12.75 -5.67
N PHE A 288 -3.01 13.88 -6.37
CA PHE A 288 -1.98 14.90 -6.50
C PHE A 288 -1.59 15.50 -5.14
N ARG A 289 -2.58 15.82 -4.28
CA ARG A 289 -2.33 16.31 -2.92
C ARG A 289 -1.57 15.30 -2.06
N VAL A 290 -1.85 14.01 -2.19
CA VAL A 290 -1.06 12.96 -1.51
C VAL A 290 0.37 12.93 -2.03
N GLY A 291 0.58 13.06 -3.34
CA GLY A 291 1.90 13.16 -3.93
C GLY A 291 2.70 14.35 -3.39
N VAL A 292 2.08 15.53 -3.30
CA VAL A 292 2.69 16.73 -2.70
C VAL A 292 3.08 16.48 -1.24
N ARG A 293 2.18 15.88 -0.45
CA ARG A 293 2.46 15.48 0.94
C ARG A 293 3.65 14.54 1.04
N ASN A 294 3.73 13.55 0.16
CA ASN A 294 4.84 12.59 0.11
C ASN A 294 6.17 13.28 -0.21
N ALA A 295 6.17 14.20 -1.19
CA ALA A 295 7.35 14.95 -1.59
C ALA A 295 7.88 15.83 -0.45
N LEU A 296 6.99 16.47 0.32
CA LEU A 296 7.35 17.26 1.50
C LEU A 296 7.79 16.37 2.66
N TRP A 297 7.07 15.28 2.92
CA TRP A 297 7.42 14.30 3.96
C TRP A 297 8.82 13.72 3.77
N ARG A 298 9.25 13.52 2.53
CA ARG A 298 10.61 13.07 2.23
C ARG A 298 11.68 14.07 2.71
N ARG A 299 11.42 15.38 2.63
CA ARG A 299 12.29 16.42 3.20
C ARG A 299 12.24 16.41 4.72
N VAL A 300 11.06 16.30 5.32
CA VAL A 300 10.90 16.17 6.79
C VAL A 300 11.69 14.97 7.31
N SER A 301 11.56 13.82 6.66
CA SER A 301 12.29 12.60 7.00
C SER A 301 13.80 12.75 6.83
N ALA A 302 14.25 13.42 5.76
CA ALA A 302 15.67 13.70 5.54
C ALA A 302 16.24 14.65 6.61
N LEU A 303 15.46 15.66 7.02
CA LEU A 303 15.81 16.60 8.08
C LEU A 303 15.97 15.89 9.44
N ALA A 304 14.99 15.05 9.79
CA ALA A 304 15.01 14.25 11.03
C ALA A 304 16.22 13.31 11.09
N LEU A 305 16.55 12.65 9.97
CA LEU A 305 17.69 11.75 9.87
C LEU A 305 19.04 12.47 9.67
N GLY A 306 19.05 13.81 9.61
CA GLY A 306 20.27 14.58 9.38
C GLY A 306 20.92 14.36 8.01
N ARG A 307 20.14 13.95 6.99
CA ARG A 307 20.62 13.74 5.62
C ARG A 307 20.67 15.04 4.82
N THR A 308 21.56 15.94 5.21
CA THR A 308 21.69 17.24 4.54
C THR A 308 22.18 17.11 3.10
N ASP A 309 22.88 16.03 2.76
CA ASP A 309 23.23 15.68 1.39
C ASP A 309 22.00 15.53 0.50
N LEU A 310 21.01 14.76 0.95
CA LEU A 310 19.74 14.59 0.22
C LEU A 310 18.94 15.88 0.15
N LEU A 311 18.88 16.65 1.24
CA LEU A 311 18.18 17.94 1.26
C LEU A 311 18.77 18.94 0.25
N ARG A 312 20.10 19.03 0.15
CA ARG A 312 20.78 19.88 -0.84
C ARG A 312 20.61 19.39 -2.29
N GLU A 313 20.45 18.08 -2.50
CA GLU A 313 20.12 17.54 -3.82
C GLU A 313 18.70 17.95 -4.24
N LEU A 314 17.73 17.85 -3.33
CA LEU A 314 16.32 18.15 -3.60
C LEU A 314 16.04 19.65 -3.75
N ASP A 315 16.59 20.47 -2.86
CA ASP A 315 16.37 21.91 -2.81
C ASP A 315 17.71 22.63 -2.56
N PRO A 316 18.58 22.77 -3.59
CA PRO A 316 19.93 23.32 -3.45
C PRO A 316 19.97 24.80 -3.07
N GLU A 317 18.87 25.53 -3.29
CA GLU A 317 18.77 26.96 -3.01
C GLU A 317 18.46 27.26 -1.52
N VAL A 318 18.08 26.24 -0.74
CA VAL A 318 17.71 26.38 0.68
C VAL A 318 18.93 26.16 1.57
N ASP A 319 19.14 27.07 2.53
CA ASP A 319 20.18 26.92 3.56
C ASP A 319 19.71 25.96 4.66
N TRP A 320 19.74 24.67 4.35
CA TRP A 320 19.33 23.60 5.25
C TRP A 320 20.19 23.51 6.52
N ASP A 321 21.48 23.84 6.44
CA ASP A 321 22.39 23.78 7.59
C ASP A 321 22.03 24.87 8.61
N ALA A 322 21.76 26.11 8.15
CA ALA A 322 21.31 27.18 9.02
C ALA A 322 19.93 26.89 9.61
N GLY A 323 18.96 26.48 8.77
CA GLY A 323 17.60 26.18 9.23
C GLY A 323 17.55 25.04 10.25
N ARG A 324 18.28 23.94 10.00
CA ARG A 324 18.37 22.81 10.92
C ARG A 324 19.06 23.18 12.23
N THR A 325 20.13 23.98 12.16
CA THR A 325 20.82 24.44 13.38
C THR A 325 19.91 25.31 14.24
N ALA A 326 19.14 26.20 13.61
CA ALA A 326 18.18 27.04 14.31
C ALA A 326 17.03 26.21 14.92
N TYR A 327 16.44 25.27 14.17
CA TYR A 327 15.43 24.34 14.72
C TYR A 327 15.97 23.56 15.93
N LEU A 328 17.18 23.00 15.81
CA LEU A 328 17.81 22.21 16.86
C LEU A 328 18.28 23.03 18.08
N ALA A 329 18.23 24.36 18.00
CA ALA A 329 18.50 25.22 19.15
C ALA A 329 17.34 25.16 20.16
N ASP A 330 16.11 25.00 19.67
CA ASP A 330 14.89 25.02 20.47
C ASP A 330 14.26 23.62 20.63
N HIS A 331 14.40 22.73 19.62
CA HIS A 331 13.81 21.37 19.63
C HIS A 331 14.85 20.27 19.42
N ALA A 332 14.80 19.20 20.22
CA ALA A 332 15.84 18.17 20.17
C ALA A 332 15.82 17.28 18.91
N VAL A 333 14.64 17.05 18.33
CA VAL A 333 14.44 16.14 17.18
C VAL A 333 13.18 16.51 16.42
N VAL A 334 13.19 16.30 15.10
CA VAL A 334 11.96 16.36 14.29
C VAL A 334 11.25 15.01 14.41
N GLN A 335 9.98 15.00 14.83
CA GLN A 335 9.22 13.76 14.94
C GLN A 335 8.78 13.27 13.55
N THR A 336 8.93 11.96 13.32
CA THR A 336 8.55 11.31 12.04
C THR A 336 7.68 10.07 12.26
N GLY A 337 6.96 10.03 13.39
CA GLY A 337 6.00 8.97 13.68
C GLY A 337 4.77 9.03 12.76
N PRO A 338 3.90 8.01 12.81
CA PRO A 338 2.66 7.99 12.02
C PRO A 338 1.81 9.25 12.18
N ASP A 339 1.70 9.79 13.40
CA ASP A 339 0.97 11.03 13.70
C ASP A 339 1.49 12.23 12.92
N ALA A 340 2.81 12.40 12.83
CA ALA A 340 3.46 13.57 12.25
C ALA A 340 3.22 13.70 10.72
N ARG A 341 2.70 12.66 10.07
CA ARG A 341 2.34 12.65 8.64
C ARG A 341 0.86 12.98 8.38
N GLY A 342 0.08 13.15 9.44
CA GLY A 342 -1.36 13.41 9.32
C GLY A 342 -1.67 14.66 8.50
N PRO A 343 -2.86 14.74 7.86
CA PRO A 343 -3.26 15.86 7.01
C PRO A 343 -3.25 17.20 7.74
N GLN A 344 -3.37 17.23 9.08
CA GLN A 344 -3.32 18.42 9.91
C GLN A 344 -1.99 19.18 9.83
N PHE A 345 -0.89 18.53 9.44
CA PHE A 345 0.43 19.16 9.30
C PHE A 345 0.65 19.79 7.92
N LEU A 346 -0.31 19.68 7.01
CA LEU A 346 -0.20 20.19 5.65
C LEU A 346 -1.28 21.25 5.39
N GLN A 347 -0.86 22.48 5.12
CA GLN A 347 -1.76 23.54 4.65
C GLN A 347 -1.48 23.82 3.18
N VAL A 348 -2.54 23.91 2.38
CA VAL A 348 -2.45 24.15 0.94
C VAL A 348 -3.32 25.33 0.57
N THR A 349 -2.72 26.35 -0.03
CA THR A 349 -3.41 27.46 -0.67
C THR A 349 -3.36 27.24 -2.19
N GLU A 350 -4.51 27.04 -2.81
CA GLU A 350 -4.60 26.72 -4.23
C GLU A 350 -4.71 28.00 -5.08
N HIS A 351 -3.79 28.19 -6.00
CA HIS A 351 -3.87 29.18 -7.08
C HIS A 351 -4.05 28.47 -8.44
N PRO A 352 -4.49 29.19 -9.50
CA PRO A 352 -4.74 28.58 -10.80
C PRO A 352 -3.53 27.90 -11.47
N GLU A 353 -2.31 28.39 -11.20
CA GLU A 353 -1.08 27.92 -11.86
C GLU A 353 -0.11 27.22 -10.89
N HIS A 354 -0.25 27.45 -9.58
CA HIS A 354 0.62 26.89 -8.56
C HIS A 354 -0.12 26.72 -7.25
N TRP A 355 0.40 25.86 -6.36
CA TRP A 355 -0.04 25.80 -4.97
C TRP A 355 1.05 26.37 -4.06
N GLU A 356 0.64 27.11 -3.04
CA GLU A 356 1.50 27.41 -1.89
C GLU A 356 1.22 26.38 -0.80
N VAL A 357 2.28 25.77 -0.28
CA VAL A 357 2.16 24.66 0.66
C VAL A 357 3.03 24.92 1.87
N LEU A 358 2.45 24.71 3.04
CA LEU A 358 3.14 24.74 4.32
C LEU A 358 3.10 23.35 4.93
N GLN A 359 4.28 22.79 5.20
CA GLN A 359 4.42 21.56 5.98
C GLN A 359 4.94 21.93 7.36
N VAL A 360 4.08 21.79 8.36
CA VAL A 360 4.43 21.97 9.77
C VAL A 360 5.29 20.79 10.22
N LEU A 361 6.33 21.08 11.01
CA LEU A 361 7.16 20.08 11.65
C LEU A 361 6.57 19.76 13.03
N ASP A 362 6.39 18.48 13.32
CA ASP A 362 5.98 18.03 14.65
C ASP A 362 7.21 17.91 15.54
N ASP A 363 7.20 18.64 16.65
CA ASP A 363 8.24 18.66 17.67
C ASP A 363 7.78 17.93 18.94
N PRO A 364 8.73 17.48 19.79
CA PRO A 364 8.40 16.74 21.01
C PRO A 364 7.56 17.53 22.02
N GLU A 365 7.66 18.85 22.02
CA GLU A 365 6.96 19.75 22.95
C GLU A 365 5.51 20.01 22.50
N GLY A 366 5.22 19.79 21.21
CA GLY A 366 3.92 20.01 20.58
C GLY A 366 3.66 21.47 20.22
N ASP A 367 4.71 22.30 20.16
CA ASP A 367 4.63 23.74 19.90
C ASP A 367 4.27 24.03 18.43
N ARG A 368 4.74 23.19 17.51
CA ARG A 368 4.46 23.17 16.07
C ARG A 368 4.74 24.52 15.40
N ASP A 369 5.81 25.14 15.83
CA ASP A 369 6.20 26.51 15.51
C ASP A 369 7.25 26.60 14.39
N TRP A 370 7.54 25.49 13.69
CA TRP A 370 8.40 25.44 12.51
C TRP A 370 7.71 24.84 11.29
N VAL A 371 7.99 25.42 10.12
CA VAL A 371 7.39 25.03 8.84
C VAL A 371 8.41 24.96 7.70
N LEU A 372 8.15 24.07 6.75
CA LEU A 372 8.68 24.15 5.39
C LEU A 372 7.70 24.95 4.53
N HIS A 373 8.18 26.04 3.96
CA HIS A 373 7.49 26.77 2.91
C HIS A 373 7.84 26.16 1.57
N ALA A 374 6.82 25.86 0.76
CA ALA A 374 7.03 25.33 -0.58
C ALA A 374 6.02 25.88 -1.58
N THR A 375 6.42 25.87 -2.85
CA THR A 375 5.52 26.08 -3.98
C THR A 375 5.48 24.84 -4.86
N VAL A 376 4.33 24.58 -5.46
CA VAL A 376 4.11 23.46 -6.39
C VAL A 376 3.69 24.04 -7.73
N ASP A 377 4.47 23.80 -8.78
CA ASP A 377 4.16 24.23 -10.14
C ASP A 377 3.26 23.20 -10.81
N LEU A 378 2.01 23.56 -11.12
CA LEU A 378 1.04 22.61 -11.67
C LEU A 378 1.40 22.17 -13.09
N SER A 379 1.88 23.10 -13.91
CA SER A 379 2.24 22.82 -15.31
C SER A 379 3.47 21.91 -15.41
N ALA A 380 4.51 22.22 -14.63
CA ALA A 380 5.70 21.38 -14.57
C ALA A 380 5.39 20.01 -13.96
N SER A 381 4.46 19.94 -13.00
CA SER A 381 4.00 18.68 -12.42
C SER A 381 3.30 17.78 -13.45
N ASP A 382 2.45 18.35 -14.29
CA ASP A 382 1.80 17.61 -15.37
C ASP A 382 2.79 17.13 -16.45
N GLU A 383 3.80 17.94 -16.77
CA GLU A 383 4.87 17.55 -17.70
C GLU A 383 5.77 16.44 -17.14
N ALA A 384 6.08 16.49 -15.84
CA ALA A 384 6.94 15.51 -15.18
C ALA A 384 6.22 14.20 -14.84
N GLY A 385 4.88 14.21 -14.76
CA GLY A 385 4.09 13.06 -14.28
C GLY A 385 4.22 12.82 -12.77
N GLU A 386 4.85 13.73 -12.03
CA GLU A 386 4.97 13.74 -10.57
C GLU A 386 4.97 15.18 -10.01
N PRO A 387 4.64 15.40 -8.73
CA PRO A 387 4.60 16.73 -8.15
C PRO A 387 5.97 17.44 -8.16
N VAL A 388 6.04 18.57 -8.85
CA VAL A 388 7.22 19.44 -8.88
C VAL A 388 7.13 20.43 -7.71
N VAL A 389 7.70 20.02 -6.57
CA VAL A 389 7.73 20.79 -5.32
C VAL A 389 9.08 21.49 -5.17
N ARG A 390 9.04 22.81 -4.92
CA ARG A 390 10.21 23.62 -4.56
C ARG A 390 10.06 24.16 -3.14
N VAL A 391 10.91 23.71 -2.23
CA VAL A 391 10.99 24.32 -0.90
C VAL A 391 11.71 25.65 -1.02
N THR A 392 11.16 26.69 -0.41
CA THR A 392 11.70 28.05 -0.42
C THR A 392 12.36 28.41 0.90
N ALA A 393 11.90 27.84 2.02
CA ALA A 393 12.49 28.08 3.35
C ALA A 393 12.12 26.98 4.36
N LEU A 394 13.02 26.76 5.32
CA LEU A 394 12.73 26.17 6.63
C LEU A 394 12.81 27.29 7.66
N ALA A 395 11.69 27.64 8.28
CA ALA A 395 11.61 28.82 9.15
C ALA A 395 10.56 28.65 10.26
N PRO A 396 10.64 29.45 11.34
CA PRO A 396 9.57 29.55 12.32
C PRO A 396 8.26 30.05 11.68
N VAL A 397 7.13 29.59 12.20
CA VAL A 397 5.78 30.03 11.80
C VAL A 397 5.68 31.53 12.00
N GLY A 398 5.47 32.28 10.91
CA GLY A 398 5.31 33.73 10.97
C GLY A 398 4.00 34.14 11.68
N PRO A 399 3.94 35.34 12.28
CA PRO A 399 2.72 35.85 12.91
C PRO A 399 1.61 36.00 11.85
N GLY A 400 0.53 35.24 11.99
CA GLY A 400 -0.66 35.29 11.11
C GLY A 400 -1.16 33.94 10.61
N TRP A 401 -0.47 32.85 10.92
CA TRP A 401 -0.85 31.50 10.51
C TRP A 401 -1.08 30.64 11.75
N THR A 402 -2.35 30.56 12.19
CA THR A 402 -2.87 29.62 13.21
C THR A 402 -4.16 29.02 12.72
#